data_AF-A0A974UCE2-F1
#
_entry.id   AF-A0A974UCE2-F1
#
_cell.length_a   1.000
_cell.length_b   1.000
_cell.length_c   1.000
_cell.angle_alpha   90.00
_cell.angle_beta   90.00
_cell.angle_gamma   90.00
#
_symmetry.space_group_name_H-M   'P 1'
#
loop_
_entity.id
_entity.type
_entity.pdbx_description
1 polymer ?
#
loop_
_entity_poly.entity_id
_entity_poly.type
_entity_poly.pdbx_seq_one_letter_code
_entity_poly.pdbx_strand_id
1 'polypeptide(L)'
;MEGRKRRLFFFTLMIVLGIAAGVAYGWLVNPVRYADTGPSTLGMDFKTDYALMTAEIYHAEGDPVMAMARLTTLGEDSILQIMDETLAFAQEQQYNPSDLQLMSDLRQAIASTLGESQ
;
A
#
# COMPACT_ATOMS: atom_id res chain seq x y z
N MET A 1 -33.92 -51.55 5.00
CA MET A 1 -33.67 -50.16 4.51
C MET A 1 -32.21 -49.72 4.73
N GLU A 2 -31.21 -50.61 4.56
CA GLU A 2 -29.81 -50.29 4.89
C GLU A 2 -28.92 -49.99 3.67
N GLY A 3 -29.21 -50.58 2.51
CA GLY A 3 -28.40 -50.37 1.30
C GLY A 3 -28.41 -48.93 0.77
N ARG A 4 -29.51 -48.20 0.99
CA ARG A 4 -29.67 -46.80 0.55
C ARG A 4 -28.82 -45.84 1.40
N LYS A 5 -28.77 -46.08 2.72
CA LYS A 5 -27.93 -45.31 3.66
C LYS A 5 -26.44 -45.54 3.38
N ARG A 6 -26.03 -46.77 3.09
CA ARG A 6 -24.64 -47.08 2.72
C ARG A 6 -24.20 -46.38 1.43
N ARG A 7 -25.07 -46.35 0.41
CA ARG A 7 -24.77 -45.65 -0.86
C ARG A 7 -24.67 -44.13 -0.66
N LEU A 8 -25.57 -43.54 0.13
CA LEU A 8 -25.52 -42.12 0.47
C LEU A 8 -24.28 -41.77 1.29
N PHE A 9 -23.88 -42.64 2.22
CA PHE A 9 -22.65 -42.45 3.00
C PHE A 9 -21.41 -42.37 2.12
N PHE A 10 -21.22 -43.31 1.19
CA PHE A 10 -20.09 -43.28 0.25
C PHE A 10 -20.14 -42.07 -0.70
N PHE A 11 -21.34 -41.63 -1.10
CA PHE A 11 -21.49 -40.44 -1.93
C PHE A 11 -21.07 -39.16 -1.19
N THR A 12 -21.54 -38.97 0.04
CA THR A 12 -21.13 -37.84 0.89
C THR A 12 -19.64 -37.89 1.21
N LEU A 13 -19.08 -39.09 1.45
CA LEU A 13 -17.65 -39.27 1.71
C LEU A 13 -16.79 -38.75 0.55
N MET A 14 -17.15 -39.05 -0.70
CA MET A 14 -16.43 -38.57 -1.88
C MET A 14 -16.54 -37.05 -2.06
N ILE A 15 -17.69 -36.45 -1.74
CA ILE A 15 -17.85 -34.99 -1.77
C ILE A 15 -16.95 -34.32 -0.74
N VAL A 16 -16.95 -34.80 0.50
CA VAL A 16 -16.09 -34.26 1.57
C VAL A 16 -14.61 -34.39 1.17
N LEU A 17 -14.22 -35.53 0.59
CA LEU A 17 -12.86 -35.75 0.12
C LEU A 17 -12.47 -34.76 -0.97
N GLY A 18 -13.36 -34.52 -1.94
CA GLY A 18 -13.13 -33.54 -3.01
C GLY A 18 -13.03 -32.11 -2.51
N ILE A 19 -13.87 -31.71 -1.55
CA ILE A 19 -13.81 -30.39 -0.92
C ILE A 19 -12.51 -30.24 -0.14
N ALA A 20 -12.15 -31.24 0.68
CA ALA A 20 -10.91 -31.22 1.46
C ALA A 20 -9.68 -31.11 0.54
N ALA A 21 -9.65 -31.86 -0.55
CA ALA A 21 -8.58 -31.79 -1.54
C ALA A 21 -8.54 -30.43 -2.27
N GLY A 22 -9.70 -29.88 -2.65
CA GLY A 22 -9.79 -28.57 -3.29
C GLY A 22 -9.37 -27.42 -2.38
N VAL A 23 -9.75 -27.47 -1.10
CA VAL A 23 -9.31 -26.49 -0.10
C VAL A 23 -7.81 -26.61 0.16
N ALA A 24 -7.30 -27.83 0.36
CA ALA A 24 -5.87 -28.06 0.57
C ALA A 24 -5.04 -27.60 -0.63
N TYR A 25 -5.51 -27.89 -1.85
CA TYR A 25 -4.85 -27.46 -3.08
C TYR A 25 -4.90 -25.93 -3.26
N GLY A 26 -6.07 -25.32 -3.02
CA GLY A 26 -6.24 -23.87 -3.08
C GLY A 26 -5.30 -23.14 -2.12
N TRP A 27 -5.12 -23.67 -0.91
CA TRP A 27 -4.23 -23.07 0.08
C TRP A 27 -2.74 -23.29 -0.20
N LEU A 28 -2.37 -24.42 -0.81
CA LEU A 28 -0.97 -24.77 -1.08
C LEU A 28 -0.43 -24.10 -2.36
N VAL A 29 -1.28 -23.88 -3.36
CA VAL A 29 -0.89 -23.28 -4.66
C VAL A 29 -1.04 -21.77 -4.65
N ASN A 30 -2.02 -21.22 -3.93
CA ASN A 30 -2.19 -19.77 -3.80
C ASN A 30 -2.61 -19.44 -2.36
N PRO A 31 -1.67 -19.35 -1.40
CA PRO A 31 -2.01 -18.94 -0.05
C PRO A 31 -2.68 -17.57 -0.15
N VAL A 32 -3.87 -17.42 0.45
CA VAL A 32 -4.56 -16.14 0.56
C VAL A 32 -3.60 -15.19 1.27
N ARG A 33 -2.88 -14.39 0.50
CA ARG A 33 -2.05 -13.34 1.03
C ARG A 33 -3.02 -12.28 1.51
N TYR A 34 -3.36 -12.34 2.80
CA TYR A 34 -3.72 -11.15 3.52
C TYR A 34 -2.51 -10.23 3.40
N ALA A 35 -2.52 -9.38 2.36
CA ALA A 35 -1.56 -8.29 2.26
C ALA A 35 -1.75 -7.46 3.53
N ASP A 36 -0.69 -7.45 4.33
CA ASP A 36 -0.61 -6.86 5.65
C ASP A 36 -1.34 -5.50 5.71
N THR A 37 -2.23 -5.32 6.68
CA THR A 37 -3.08 -4.12 6.85
C THR A 37 -2.52 -3.21 7.95
N GLY A 38 -1.31 -2.68 7.75
CA GLY A 38 -0.70 -1.66 8.60
C GLY A 38 -0.43 -0.36 7.81
N PRO A 39 -0.36 0.81 8.46
CA PRO A 39 0.05 2.06 7.80
C PRO A 39 1.43 1.98 7.13
N SER A 40 2.31 1.10 7.63
CA SER A 40 3.65 0.82 7.09
C SER A 40 3.66 -0.11 5.87
N THR A 41 2.55 -0.78 5.57
CA THR A 41 2.36 -1.64 4.40
C THR A 41 1.45 -1.00 3.36
N LEU A 42 1.13 0.29 3.52
CA LEU A 42 0.53 1.09 2.45
C LEU A 42 1.41 0.94 1.22
N GLY A 43 0.79 0.46 0.15
CA GLY A 43 1.44 0.40 -1.15
C GLY A 43 1.98 1.78 -1.53
N MET A 44 2.97 1.77 -2.40
CA MET A 44 3.59 2.99 -2.92
C MET A 44 2.53 3.96 -3.49
N ASP A 45 1.41 3.43 -3.99
CA ASP A 45 0.22 4.17 -4.40
C ASP A 45 -0.34 5.06 -3.29
N PHE A 46 -0.69 4.51 -2.13
CA PHE A 46 -1.24 5.30 -1.04
C PHE A 46 -0.23 6.28 -0.43
N LYS A 47 1.04 5.89 -0.33
CA LYS A 47 2.10 6.80 0.13
C LYS A 47 2.25 7.99 -0.81
N THR A 48 2.13 7.75 -2.11
CA THR A 48 2.19 8.78 -3.15
C THR A 48 0.98 9.70 -3.09
N ASP A 49 -0.24 9.15 -2.92
CA ASP A 49 -1.45 9.97 -2.74
C ASP A 49 -1.37 10.86 -1.50
N TYR A 50 -0.88 10.33 -0.38
CA TYR A 50 -0.69 11.12 0.84
C TYR A 50 0.39 12.19 0.68
N ALA A 51 1.49 11.87 0.00
CA ALA A 51 2.54 12.82 -0.33
C ALA A 51 2.01 13.96 -1.22
N LEU A 52 1.18 13.64 -2.22
CA LEU A 52 0.52 14.62 -3.07
C LEU A 52 -0.43 15.51 -2.27
N MET A 53 -1.31 14.94 -1.44
CA MET A 53 -2.19 15.73 -0.56
C MET A 53 -1.38 16.67 0.36
N THR A 54 -0.25 16.18 0.87
CA THR A 54 0.63 17.00 1.72
C THR A 54 1.27 18.13 0.91
N ALA A 55 1.64 17.89 -0.35
CA ALA A 55 2.16 18.91 -1.26
C ALA A 55 1.12 19.97 -1.62
N GLU A 56 -0.13 19.58 -1.85
CA GLU A 56 -1.24 20.52 -2.06
C GLU A 56 -1.49 21.41 -0.84
N ILE A 57 -1.52 20.82 0.35
CA ILE A 57 -1.66 21.57 1.61
C ILE A 57 -0.48 22.50 1.81
N TYR A 58 0.76 22.05 1.55
CA TYR A 58 1.95 22.91 1.60
C TYR A 58 1.83 24.09 0.64
N HIS A 59 1.36 23.88 -0.58
CA HIS A 59 1.19 24.98 -1.54
C HIS A 59 0.09 25.98 -1.10
N ALA A 60 -0.87 25.54 -0.29
CA ALA A 60 -1.90 26.39 0.29
C ALA A 60 -1.44 27.13 1.57
N GLU A 61 -0.68 26.46 2.45
CA GLU A 61 -0.27 26.97 3.77
C GLU A 61 1.11 27.65 3.74
N GLY A 62 2.02 27.20 2.88
CA GLY A 62 3.40 27.68 2.75
C GLY A 62 4.35 27.22 3.85
N ASP A 63 3.97 26.25 4.68
CA ASP A 63 4.77 25.79 5.83
C ASP A 63 5.43 24.41 5.57
N PRO A 64 6.74 24.37 5.24
CA PRO A 64 7.44 23.12 4.99
C PRO A 64 7.66 22.28 6.26
N VAL A 65 7.69 22.91 7.45
CA VAL A 65 7.86 22.19 8.73
C VAL A 65 6.61 21.40 9.06
N MET A 66 5.44 22.01 8.84
CA MET A 66 4.16 21.32 9.03
C MET A 66 3.97 20.20 8.00
N ALA A 67 4.43 20.39 6.76
CA ALA A 67 4.43 19.34 5.75
C ALA A 67 5.35 18.17 6.14
N MET A 68 6.56 18.44 6.63
CA MET A 68 7.46 17.41 7.17
C MET A 68 6.80 16.60 8.29
N ALA A 69 6.13 17.26 9.24
CA ALA A 69 5.45 16.60 10.35
C ALA A 69 4.29 15.68 9.90
N ARG A 70 3.68 15.95 8.75
CA ARG A 70 2.69 15.06 8.13
C ARG A 70 3.37 13.85 7.48
N LEU A 71 4.46 14.08 6.75
CA LEU A 71 5.20 13.01 6.06
C LEU A 71 5.87 12.02 7.00
N THR A 72 6.23 12.40 8.23
CA THR A 72 6.76 11.45 9.23
C THR A 72 5.77 10.35 9.63
N THR A 73 4.48 10.52 9.32
CA THR A 73 3.48 9.47 9.56
C THR A 73 3.59 8.30 8.57
N LEU A 74 4.29 8.48 7.44
CA LEU A 74 4.45 7.46 6.40
C LEU A 74 5.52 6.40 6.72
N GLY A 75 6.39 6.65 7.70
CA GLY A 75 7.44 5.70 8.10
C GLY A 75 8.60 6.34 8.86
N GLU A 76 9.60 5.50 9.15
CA GLU A 76 10.85 5.90 9.83
C GLU A 76 11.94 6.34 8.83
N ASP A 77 11.71 6.18 7.54
CA ASP A 77 12.63 6.60 6.49
C ASP A 77 12.82 8.12 6.49
N SER A 78 13.93 8.58 5.93
CA SER A 78 14.17 10.03 5.81
C SER A 78 13.09 10.68 4.94
N ILE A 79 12.63 11.86 5.31
CA ILE A 79 11.54 12.56 4.59
C ILE A 79 11.91 12.77 3.11
N LEU A 80 13.17 13.07 2.82
CA LEU A 80 13.67 13.21 1.45
C LEU A 80 13.61 11.90 0.67
N GLN A 81 13.94 10.77 1.30
CA GLN A 81 13.81 9.45 0.68
C GLN A 81 12.35 9.11 0.39
N ILE A 82 11.43 9.39 1.32
CA ILE A 82 9.98 9.19 1.10
C ILE A 82 9.50 10.03 -0.11
N MET A 83 9.96 11.28 -0.22
CA MET A 83 9.65 12.12 -1.38
C MET A 83 10.26 11.61 -2.68
N ASP A 84 11.50 11.11 -2.66
CA ASP A 84 12.14 10.52 -3.83
C ASP A 84 11.39 9.27 -4.33
N GLU A 85 11.01 8.38 -3.42
CA GLU A 85 10.26 7.16 -3.73
C GLU A 85 8.87 7.46 -4.30
N THR A 86 8.13 8.38 -3.66
CA THR A 86 6.78 8.77 -4.11
C THR A 86 6.80 9.52 -5.44
N LEU A 87 7.79 10.39 -5.68
CA LEU A 87 7.96 11.06 -6.97
C LEU A 87 8.31 10.08 -8.09
N ALA A 88 9.22 9.12 -7.84
CA ALA A 88 9.57 8.11 -8.82
C ALA A 88 8.36 7.25 -9.20
N PHE A 89 7.56 6.85 -8.20
CA PHE A 89 6.32 6.12 -8.43
C PHE A 89 5.28 6.94 -9.20
N ALA A 90 5.05 8.21 -8.82
CA ALA A 90 4.13 9.10 -9.52
C ALA A 90 4.51 9.29 -11.00
N GLN A 91 5.81 9.34 -11.31
CA GLN A 91 6.31 9.40 -12.70
C GLN A 91 6.05 8.10 -13.45
N GLU A 92 6.31 6.94 -12.84
CA GLU A 92 6.04 5.62 -13.44
C GLU A 92 4.55 5.43 -13.74
N GLN A 93 3.69 5.89 -12.83
CA GLN A 93 2.24 5.84 -12.98
C GLN A 93 1.66 6.99 -13.82
N GLN A 94 2.51 7.84 -14.42
CA GLN A 94 2.12 8.92 -15.33
C GLN A 94 1.11 9.92 -14.72
N TYR A 95 1.36 10.35 -13.47
CA TYR A 95 0.56 11.37 -12.81
C TYR A 95 0.57 12.68 -13.60
N ASN A 96 -0.40 13.57 -13.31
CA ASN A 96 -0.50 14.85 -13.98
C ASN A 96 0.79 15.67 -13.78
N PRO A 97 1.35 16.30 -14.83
CA PRO A 97 2.52 17.18 -14.69
C PRO A 97 2.38 18.25 -13.61
N SER A 98 1.18 18.77 -13.38
CA SER A 98 0.91 19.74 -12.31
C SER A 98 1.14 19.14 -10.92
N ASP A 99 0.73 17.89 -10.70
CA ASP A 99 0.83 17.20 -9.41
C ASP A 99 2.29 16.82 -9.13
N LEU A 100 3.00 16.35 -10.17
CA LEU A 100 4.45 16.11 -10.12
C LEU A 100 5.23 17.38 -9.73
N GLN A 101 4.76 18.54 -10.22
CA GLN A 101 5.38 19.81 -9.89
C GLN A 101 5.15 20.19 -8.41
N LEU A 102 3.92 20.03 -7.90
CA LEU A 102 3.64 20.26 -6.47
C LEU A 102 4.51 19.39 -5.56
N MET A 103 4.62 18.10 -5.87
CA MET A 103 5.45 17.17 -5.10
C MET A 103 6.95 17.52 -5.18
N SER A 104 7.43 17.92 -6.37
CA SER A 104 8.82 18.37 -6.56
C SER A 104 9.13 19.65 -5.77
N ASP A 105 8.20 20.61 -5.77
CA ASP A 105 8.34 21.87 -5.04
C ASP A 105 8.38 21.63 -3.53
N LEU A 106 7.51 20.75 -3.00
CA LEU A 106 7.56 20.32 -1.60
C LEU A 106 8.90 19.67 -1.26
N ARG A 107 9.37 18.72 -2.07
CA ARG A 107 10.67 18.07 -1.86
C ARG A 107 11.81 19.09 -1.80
N GLN A 108 11.83 20.06 -2.70
CA GLN A 108 12.86 21.09 -2.73
C GLN A 108 12.80 21.99 -1.49
N ALA A 109 11.61 22.37 -1.04
CA ALA A 109 11.42 23.15 0.18
C ALA A 109 11.86 22.39 1.44
N ILE A 110 11.63 21.08 1.49
CA ILE A 110 12.13 20.22 2.58
C ILE A 110 13.66 20.16 2.54
N ALA A 111 14.26 20.00 1.36
CA ALA A 111 15.71 19.94 1.20
C ALA A 111 16.40 21.24 1.64
N SER A 112 15.83 22.41 1.29
CA SER A 112 16.37 23.69 1.77
C SER A 112 16.21 23.83 3.29
N THR A 113 15.04 23.50 3.83
CA THR A 113 14.76 23.62 5.28
C THR A 113 15.70 22.73 6.11
N LEU A 114 15.95 21.49 5.68
CA LEU A 114 16.89 20.60 6.35
C LEU A 114 18.35 21.06 6.19
N GLY A 115 18.70 21.64 5.04
CA GLY A 115 20.01 22.23 4.79
C GLY A 115 20.31 23.49 5.62
N GLU A 116 19.29 24.28 5.97
CA GLU A 116 19.43 25.44 6.86
C GLU A 116 19.47 25.07 8.36
N SER A 117 19.09 23.83 8.70
CA SER A 117 19.06 23.33 10.08
C SER A 117 20.39 22.72 10.58
N GLN A 118 21.43 22.70 9.74
CA GLN A 118 22.78 22.23 10.05
C GLN A 118 23.80 23.36 10.10
#